data_AF-A0A2K4ZL85-F1
#
_entry.id   AF-A0A2K4ZL85-F1
#
_cell.length_a   1.000
_cell.length_b   1.000
_cell.length_c   1.000
_cell.angle_alpha   90.00
_cell.angle_beta   90.00
_cell.angle_gamma   90.00
#
_symmetry.space_group_name_H-M   'P 1'
#
loop_
_entity.id
_entity.type
_entity.pdbx_description
1 polymer ?
#
loop_
_entity_poly.entity_id
_entity_poly.type
_entity_poly.pdbx_seq_one_letter_code
_entity_poly.pdbx_strand_id
1 'polypeptide(L)'
;MQINDAIPSYTLSKTTTDIFAQGSPKKISDVWKEQGIEYDSLKINISEEGLNAYKHMFQHDVQEQDSKNVIVRLIPGEGMEWGNEDWPDMEDFLGWGRRWKMMDDKIPNNYHNPFVSVRDKAAALLKGYAERYDEIVKGYENGTRVKYVVDKSTEELYRTATMEEDLEYLWEEFESRVSSLEKLHQYDCRDREAHATSSMVGFPYGASLKDALKYGILYRSMKDEENIVNVKQKLINAASLFISQYREFGLSRLNLQVL
;
A
#
# COMPACT_ATOMS: atom_id res chain seq x y z
N MET A 1 -14.11 4.13 49.59
CA MET A 1 -15.28 3.24 49.35
C MET A 1 -15.98 3.81 48.13
N GLN A 2 -16.02 3.23 46.94
CA GLN A 2 -15.67 1.91 46.39
C GLN A 2 -14.93 2.10 45.05
N ILE A 3 -14.19 1.08 44.64
CA ILE A 3 -13.63 0.90 43.29
C ILE A 3 -14.59 -0.02 42.51
N ASN A 4 -14.57 0.10 41.17
CA ASN A 4 -15.09 -0.80 40.11
C ASN A 4 -16.28 -0.16 39.34
N ASP A 5 -16.32 -0.07 38.02
CA ASP A 5 -15.85 -1.00 36.99
C ASP A 5 -15.10 -0.36 35.81
N ALA A 6 -14.20 -1.16 35.22
CA ALA A 6 -13.42 -0.85 34.04
C ALA A 6 -14.24 -0.97 32.74
N ILE A 7 -13.98 -0.06 31.78
CA ILE A 7 -14.28 -0.27 30.35
C ILE A 7 -12.95 -0.21 29.59
N PRO A 8 -12.59 -1.22 28.77
CA PRO A 8 -11.35 -1.25 28.00
C PRO A 8 -11.25 -0.13 26.95
N SER A 9 -10.03 0.35 26.70
CA SER A 9 -9.68 1.43 25.76
C SER A 9 -9.74 1.05 24.27
N TYR A 10 -10.69 0.20 23.87
CA TYR A 10 -10.89 -0.20 22.48
C TYR A 10 -12.31 0.12 22.03
N THR A 11 -12.64 1.41 22.02
CA THR A 11 -13.82 1.87 21.27
C THR A 11 -13.58 3.32 20.87
N LEU A 12 -13.82 3.59 19.58
CA LEU A 12 -13.74 4.89 18.90
C LEU A 12 -12.40 5.22 18.22
N SER A 13 -11.93 4.27 17.41
CA SER A 13 -11.43 4.63 16.08
C SER A 13 -12.64 5.05 15.24
N LYS A 14 -12.74 6.35 14.91
CA LYS A 14 -13.33 6.95 13.69
C LYS A 14 -13.70 8.41 13.97
N THR A 15 -12.78 9.34 13.71
CA THR A 15 -13.14 10.71 13.36
C THR A 15 -12.04 11.34 12.52
N THR A 16 -12.14 11.14 11.21
CA THR A 16 -11.57 12.06 10.21
C THR A 16 -12.71 12.48 9.30
N THR A 17 -13.56 13.41 9.76
CA THR A 17 -14.38 14.26 8.87
C THR A 17 -14.94 15.50 9.58
N ASP A 18 -14.13 16.27 10.31
CA ASP A 18 -14.56 17.58 10.84
C ASP A 18 -14.08 18.74 9.96
N ILE A 19 -14.56 18.77 8.71
CA ILE A 19 -14.60 19.99 7.89
C ILE A 19 -16.04 20.53 7.76
N PHE A 20 -17.03 19.91 8.42
CA PHE A 20 -18.42 20.37 8.42
C PHE A 20 -18.95 20.53 9.84
N ALA A 21 -18.35 21.45 10.60
CA ALA A 21 -18.81 21.78 11.95
C ALA A 21 -19.20 23.25 12.08
N GLN A 22 -20.00 23.78 11.15
CA GLN A 22 -21.10 24.71 11.44
C GLN A 22 -22.21 24.47 10.40
N GLY A 23 -23.06 23.47 10.67
CA GLY A 23 -24.20 23.08 9.84
C GLY A 23 -23.92 21.84 9.00
N SER A 24 -24.80 20.84 9.10
CA SER A 24 -24.80 19.63 8.29
C SER A 24 -24.73 19.96 6.78
N PRO A 25 -24.12 19.12 5.93
CA PRO A 25 -24.20 19.29 4.48
C PRO A 25 -25.67 19.33 4.06
N LYS A 26 -26.14 20.49 3.61
CA LYS A 26 -27.51 20.63 3.09
C LYS A 26 -27.59 19.97 1.72
N LYS A 27 -28.70 19.29 1.41
CA LYS A 27 -28.94 18.86 0.02
C LYS A 27 -29.05 20.12 -0.83
N ILE A 28 -28.58 20.05 -2.08
CA ILE A 28 -28.61 21.21 -2.98
C ILE A 28 -30.05 21.73 -3.18
N SER A 29 -31.04 20.83 -3.12
CA SER A 29 -32.47 21.17 -3.11
C SER A 29 -32.89 22.11 -1.96
N ASP A 30 -32.26 22.00 -0.80
CA ASP A 30 -32.60 22.76 0.40
C ASP A 30 -31.97 24.16 0.35
N VAL A 31 -30.75 24.26 -0.21
CA VAL A 31 -30.07 25.54 -0.49
C VAL A 31 -30.87 26.38 -1.51
N TRP A 32 -31.48 25.73 -2.50
CA TRP A 32 -32.22 26.40 -3.57
C TRP A 32 -33.59 26.89 -3.09
N LYS A 33 -34.26 26.12 -2.22
CA LYS A 33 -35.48 26.56 -1.51
C LYS A 33 -35.25 27.76 -0.60
N GLU A 34 -34.12 27.80 0.11
CA GLU A 34 -33.74 28.93 0.95
C GLU A 34 -33.48 30.21 0.12
N GLN A 35 -33.17 30.09 -1.17
CA GLN A 35 -33.03 31.20 -2.11
C GLN A 35 -34.32 31.51 -2.90
N GLY A 36 -35.45 30.89 -2.55
CA GLY A 36 -36.74 31.13 -3.21
C GLY A 36 -36.85 30.54 -4.62
N ILE A 37 -35.97 29.61 -4.99
CA ILE A 37 -35.98 28.93 -6.29
C ILE A 37 -36.78 27.63 -6.14
N GLU A 38 -38.01 27.61 -6.65
CA GLU A 38 -38.88 26.44 -6.65
C GLU A 38 -38.60 25.60 -7.92
N TYR A 39 -38.21 24.33 -7.73
CA TYR A 39 -37.86 23.42 -8.83
C TYR A 39 -39.06 22.53 -9.16
N ASP A 40 -39.78 22.85 -10.23
CA ASP A 40 -40.61 21.86 -10.89
C ASP A 40 -39.66 20.91 -11.64
N SER A 41 -39.57 19.65 -11.21
CA SER A 41 -38.78 18.65 -11.91
C SER A 41 -39.29 18.52 -13.34
N LEU A 42 -38.54 19.03 -14.31
CA LEU A 42 -38.79 18.81 -15.73
C LEU A 42 -38.66 17.32 -16.00
N LYS A 43 -39.80 16.65 -16.20
CA LYS A 43 -39.85 15.24 -16.56
C LYS A 43 -39.48 15.13 -18.04
N ILE A 44 -38.19 14.92 -18.32
CA ILE A 44 -37.70 14.77 -19.69
C ILE A 44 -38.04 13.34 -20.15
N ASN A 45 -38.96 13.21 -21.09
CA ASN A 45 -39.24 11.93 -21.76
C ASN A 45 -38.31 11.81 -22.96
N ILE A 46 -37.32 10.92 -22.87
CA ILE A 46 -36.47 10.57 -24.01
C ILE A 46 -37.27 9.62 -24.90
N SER A 47 -37.33 9.88 -26.20
CA SER A 47 -38.02 9.01 -27.15
C SER A 47 -37.31 7.66 -27.25
N GLU A 48 -38.07 6.61 -27.56
CA GLU A 48 -37.51 5.27 -27.76
C GLU A 48 -36.44 5.25 -28.87
N GLU A 49 -36.63 6.09 -29.90
CA GLU A 49 -35.67 6.33 -30.98
C GLU A 49 -34.39 7.03 -30.48
N GLY A 50 -34.50 8.01 -29.59
CA GLY A 50 -33.34 8.66 -28.95
C GLY A 50 -32.59 7.71 -28.01
N LEU A 51 -33.32 6.81 -27.33
CA LEU A 51 -32.74 5.77 -26.49
C LEU A 51 -32.01 4.71 -27.33
N ASN A 52 -32.56 4.34 -28.49
CA ASN A 52 -31.92 3.40 -29.41
C ASN A 52 -30.71 4.03 -30.11
N ALA A 53 -30.78 5.30 -30.52
CA ALA A 53 -29.61 6.02 -31.04
C ALA A 53 -28.47 6.07 -30.01
N TYR A 54 -28.81 6.31 -28.73
CA TYR A 54 -27.85 6.24 -27.63
C TYR A 54 -27.25 4.83 -27.47
N LYS A 55 -28.06 3.76 -27.57
CA LYS A 55 -27.56 2.37 -27.52
C LYS A 55 -26.67 2.01 -28.71
N HIS A 56 -26.98 2.49 -29.91
CA HIS A 56 -26.21 2.24 -31.13
C HIS A 56 -24.86 2.97 -31.16
N MET A 57 -24.66 4.04 -30.37
CA MET A 57 -23.33 4.66 -30.20
C MET A 57 -22.30 3.73 -29.54
N PHE A 58 -22.74 2.66 -28.87
CA PHE A 58 -21.86 1.71 -28.17
C PHE A 58 -21.82 0.32 -28.81
N GLN A 59 -22.54 0.11 -29.91
CA GLN A 59 -22.53 -1.15 -30.66
C GLN A 59 -21.90 -0.90 -32.03
N HIS A 60 -20.57 -0.86 -32.08
CA HIS A 60 -19.86 -0.85 -33.35
C HIS A 60 -19.73 -2.27 -33.92
N ASP A 61 -20.08 -2.37 -35.20
CA ASP A 61 -20.07 -3.54 -36.08
C ASP A 61 -18.69 -4.19 -36.23
N VAL A 62 -18.39 -5.24 -35.45
CA VAL A 62 -17.50 -6.34 -35.87
C VAL A 62 -17.90 -7.62 -35.14
N GLN A 63 -19.14 -8.06 -35.34
CA GLN A 63 -19.55 -9.43 -35.07
C GLN A 63 -19.80 -10.09 -36.42
N GLU A 64 -18.82 -10.83 -36.90
CA GLU A 64 -18.96 -12.10 -37.60
C GLU A 64 -17.70 -12.37 -38.42
N GLN A 65 -17.25 -13.63 -38.38
CA GLN A 65 -16.09 -14.19 -39.08
C GLN A 65 -14.71 -13.88 -38.46
N ASP A 66 -14.36 -14.61 -37.39
CA ASP A 66 -13.34 -15.66 -37.56
C ASP A 66 -13.23 -16.56 -36.32
N SER A 67 -13.61 -17.83 -36.52
CA SER A 67 -12.85 -19.02 -36.17
C SER A 67 -12.14 -19.07 -34.80
N LYS A 68 -12.72 -19.83 -33.85
CA LYS A 68 -12.06 -20.72 -32.86
C LYS A 68 -10.61 -20.39 -32.46
N ASN A 69 -10.35 -19.18 -32.01
CA ASN A 69 -9.07 -18.78 -31.45
C ASN A 69 -9.30 -18.20 -30.05
N VAL A 70 -8.50 -18.69 -29.11
CA VAL A 70 -8.41 -18.28 -27.71
C VAL A 70 -8.49 -16.75 -27.62
N ILE A 71 -9.56 -16.26 -27.00
CA ILE A 71 -9.73 -14.83 -26.79
C ILE A 71 -8.90 -14.42 -25.56
N VAL A 72 -7.63 -14.11 -25.78
CA VAL A 72 -6.97 -13.04 -25.02
C VAL A 72 -7.58 -11.74 -25.53
N ARG A 73 -8.70 -11.31 -24.95
CA ARG A 73 -9.31 -10.01 -25.29
C ARG A 73 -8.51 -8.91 -24.61
N LEU A 74 -7.46 -8.45 -25.29
CA LEU A 74 -6.96 -7.08 -25.10
C LEU A 74 -7.99 -6.15 -25.76
N ILE A 75 -9.08 -5.82 -25.06
CA ILE A 75 -10.04 -4.82 -25.53
C ILE A 75 -9.40 -3.45 -25.22
N PRO A 76 -9.17 -2.58 -26.22
CA PRO A 76 -8.80 -1.20 -25.94
C PRO A 76 -9.98 -0.52 -25.25
N GLY A 77 -9.93 -0.45 -23.91
CA GLY A 77 -10.98 0.18 -23.08
C GLY A 77 -11.63 -0.72 -22.03
N GLU A 78 -11.48 -2.05 -22.11
CA GLU A 78 -12.01 -3.00 -21.11
C GLU A 78 -10.88 -3.96 -20.70
N GLY A 79 -10.46 -3.87 -19.44
CA GLY A 79 -9.27 -4.55 -18.93
C GLY A 79 -9.37 -6.08 -18.91
N MET A 80 -8.27 -6.72 -18.53
CA MET A 80 -8.14 -8.17 -18.33
C MET A 80 -9.20 -8.72 -17.35
N GLU A 81 -10.03 -9.67 -17.78
CA GLU A 81 -10.96 -10.37 -16.88
C GLU A 81 -10.24 -11.53 -16.19
N TRP A 82 -10.06 -11.41 -14.88
CA TRP A 82 -9.47 -12.44 -14.02
C TRP A 82 -10.49 -13.54 -13.69
N GLY A 83 -10.06 -14.80 -13.62
CA GLY A 83 -10.83 -15.86 -12.96
C GLY A 83 -11.72 -16.73 -13.85
N ASN A 84 -11.13 -17.49 -14.78
CA ASN A 84 -11.76 -18.74 -15.20
C ASN A 84 -11.89 -19.66 -13.95
N GLU A 85 -12.91 -20.52 -13.90
CA GLU A 85 -13.26 -21.34 -12.72
C GLU A 85 -12.09 -22.20 -12.19
N ASP A 86 -11.14 -22.56 -13.05
CA ASP A 86 -9.97 -23.40 -12.73
C ASP A 86 -8.66 -22.62 -12.50
N TRP A 87 -8.69 -21.28 -12.48
CA TRP A 87 -7.48 -20.49 -12.24
C TRP A 87 -7.12 -20.44 -10.75
N PRO A 88 -5.81 -20.44 -10.41
CA PRO A 88 -5.38 -20.16 -9.05
C PRO A 88 -5.83 -18.77 -8.60
N ASP A 89 -5.91 -18.58 -7.29
CA ASP A 89 -6.24 -17.28 -6.71
C ASP A 89 -5.25 -16.21 -7.18
N MET A 90 -5.73 -14.97 -7.39
CA MET A 90 -4.89 -13.84 -7.84
C MET A 90 -3.66 -13.64 -6.94
N GLU A 91 -3.79 -13.96 -5.66
CA GLU A 91 -2.77 -13.81 -4.63
C GLU A 91 -1.64 -14.85 -4.72
N ASP A 92 -1.84 -15.89 -5.54
CA ASP A 92 -0.82 -16.87 -5.88
C ASP A 92 0.00 -16.50 -7.11
N PHE A 93 -0.36 -15.40 -7.79
CA PHE A 93 0.40 -14.90 -8.92
C PHE A 93 1.41 -13.84 -8.51
N LEU A 94 2.66 -14.03 -8.93
CA LEU A 94 3.73 -13.05 -8.73
C LEU A 94 3.47 -11.78 -9.56
N GLY A 95 3.60 -10.62 -8.93
CA GLY A 95 3.40 -9.33 -9.60
C GLY A 95 1.94 -8.90 -9.79
N TRP A 96 0.98 -9.74 -9.37
CA TRP A 96 -0.45 -9.43 -9.43
C TRP A 96 -1.00 -9.10 -8.02
N GLY A 97 -2.07 -8.31 -7.97
CA GLY A 97 -2.68 -7.84 -6.71
C GLY A 97 -2.12 -6.52 -6.19
N ARG A 98 -2.10 -6.34 -4.86
CA ARG A 98 -1.61 -5.09 -4.23
C ARG A 98 -0.08 -5.05 -4.26
N ARG A 99 0.48 -3.91 -4.68
CA ARG A 99 1.91 -3.60 -4.50
C ARG A 99 2.30 -3.81 -3.03
N TRP A 100 3.47 -4.38 -2.82
CA TRP A 100 4.12 -4.59 -1.52
C TRP A 100 3.63 -5.78 -0.67
N LYS A 101 2.93 -6.75 -1.25
CA LYS A 101 2.40 -7.87 -0.48
C LYS A 101 3.45 -8.86 0.03
N MET A 102 4.63 -8.94 -0.59
CA MET A 102 5.63 -9.97 -0.23
C MET A 102 6.26 -9.71 1.14
N MET A 103 6.29 -8.46 1.60
CA MET A 103 6.87 -8.12 2.90
C MET A 103 5.88 -7.49 3.88
N ASP A 104 4.61 -7.28 3.52
CA ASP A 104 3.65 -6.57 4.36
C ASP A 104 3.47 -7.21 5.75
N ASP A 105 3.41 -8.54 5.82
CA ASP A 105 3.32 -9.29 7.08
C ASP A 105 4.62 -9.25 7.91
N LYS A 106 5.73 -8.82 7.31
CA LYS A 106 7.04 -8.70 7.97
C LYS A 106 7.33 -7.30 8.48
N ILE A 107 6.57 -6.29 8.07
CA ILE A 107 6.80 -4.89 8.45
C ILE A 107 5.95 -4.52 9.68
N PRO A 108 6.54 -3.91 10.72
CA PRO A 108 5.80 -3.47 11.90
C PRO A 108 4.71 -2.45 11.58
N ASN A 109 3.56 -2.55 12.25
CA ASN A 109 2.42 -1.63 12.06
C ASN A 109 2.76 -0.15 12.30
N ASN A 110 3.75 0.16 13.13
CA ASN A 110 4.20 1.52 13.43
C ASN A 110 5.27 2.04 12.45
N TYR A 111 5.59 1.31 11.37
CA TYR A 111 6.66 1.66 10.42
C TYR A 111 6.53 3.07 9.83
N HIS A 112 5.31 3.54 9.61
CA HIS A 112 5.04 4.88 9.07
C HIS A 112 4.97 5.99 10.13
N ASN A 113 5.23 5.69 11.40
CA ASN A 113 5.28 6.71 12.43
C ASN A 113 6.57 7.55 12.29
N PRO A 114 6.48 8.89 12.24
CA PRO A 114 7.66 9.76 12.08
C PRO A 114 8.63 9.72 13.28
N PHE A 115 8.17 9.22 14.43
CA PHE A 115 8.99 9.05 15.64
C PHE A 115 9.58 7.65 15.80
N VAL A 116 9.48 6.80 14.77
CA VAL A 116 10.30 5.57 14.66
C VAL A 116 11.57 5.93 13.90
N SER A 117 12.73 5.51 14.41
CA SER A 117 14.02 5.86 13.81
C SER A 117 14.17 5.31 12.39
N VAL A 118 14.88 6.02 11.53
CA VAL A 118 15.23 5.49 10.20
C VAL A 118 16.06 4.20 10.30
N ARG A 119 16.86 4.05 11.37
CA ARG A 119 17.63 2.83 11.65
C ARG A 119 16.71 1.64 11.94
N ASP A 120 15.70 1.83 12.78
CA ASP A 120 14.73 0.78 13.12
C ASP A 120 13.90 0.39 11.89
N LYS A 121 13.49 1.37 11.08
CA LYS A 121 12.80 1.11 9.79
C LYS A 121 13.68 0.32 8.83
N ALA A 122 14.94 0.72 8.69
CA ALA A 122 15.92 0.03 7.85
C ALA A 122 16.17 -1.41 8.31
N ALA A 123 16.35 -1.61 9.62
CA ALA A 123 16.52 -2.93 10.22
C ALA A 123 15.27 -3.81 10.01
N ALA A 124 14.07 -3.25 10.16
CA ALA A 124 12.82 -3.96 9.92
C ALA A 124 12.69 -4.40 8.45
N LEU A 125 13.00 -3.53 7.48
CA LEU A 125 13.00 -3.90 6.06
C LEU A 125 13.98 -5.05 5.79
N LEU A 126 15.22 -4.92 6.25
CA LEU A 126 16.25 -5.92 5.97
C LEU A 126 15.94 -7.27 6.63
N LYS A 127 15.42 -7.24 7.87
CA LYS A 127 14.96 -8.44 8.56
C LYS A 127 13.80 -9.09 7.80
N GLY A 128 12.78 -8.32 7.42
CA GLY A 128 11.64 -8.85 6.68
C GLY A 128 12.03 -9.44 5.33
N TYR A 129 13.00 -8.82 4.65
CA TYR A 129 13.56 -9.35 3.40
C TYR A 129 14.25 -10.69 3.65
N ALA A 130 15.13 -10.78 4.66
CA ALA A 130 15.85 -12.01 4.97
C ALA A 130 14.91 -13.15 5.38
N GLU A 131 13.89 -12.87 6.20
CA GLU A 131 12.88 -13.86 6.61
C GLU A 131 12.08 -14.37 5.41
N ARG A 132 11.59 -13.47 4.52
CA ARG A 132 10.84 -13.89 3.34
C ARG A 132 11.73 -14.62 2.33
N TYR A 133 12.99 -14.23 2.18
CA TYR A 133 13.95 -14.94 1.32
C TYR A 133 14.13 -16.39 1.78
N ASP A 134 14.32 -16.62 3.09
CA ASP A 134 14.44 -17.96 3.66
C ASP A 134 13.16 -18.79 3.50
N GLU A 135 11.99 -18.18 3.73
CA GLU A 135 10.68 -18.81 3.51
C GLU A 135 10.51 -19.26 2.04
N ILE A 136 10.93 -18.43 1.08
CA ILE A 136 10.87 -18.77 -0.35
C ILE A 136 11.77 -19.96 -0.63
N VAL A 137 13.06 -19.86 -0.28
CA VAL A 137 14.05 -20.91 -0.60
C VAL A 137 13.64 -22.25 0.02
N LYS A 138 13.34 -22.29 1.32
CA LYS A 138 12.94 -23.53 1.99
C LYS A 138 11.63 -24.07 1.44
N GLY A 139 10.69 -23.19 1.10
CA GLY A 139 9.41 -23.55 0.53
C GLY A 139 9.54 -24.23 -0.84
N TYR A 140 10.46 -23.79 -1.69
CA TYR A 140 10.75 -24.46 -2.96
C TYR A 140 11.54 -25.77 -2.74
N GLU A 141 12.55 -25.77 -1.86
CA GLU A 141 13.36 -26.95 -1.56
C GLU A 141 12.53 -28.12 -0.98
N ASN A 142 11.53 -27.81 -0.15
CA ASN A 142 10.65 -28.81 0.46
C ASN A 142 9.35 -29.06 -0.35
N GLY A 143 9.17 -28.37 -1.48
CA GLY A 143 7.99 -28.50 -2.34
C GLY A 143 6.68 -27.98 -1.75
N THR A 144 6.72 -27.13 -0.72
CA THR A 144 5.50 -26.55 -0.10
C THR A 144 5.11 -25.19 -0.67
N ARG A 145 5.98 -24.58 -1.48
CA ARG A 145 5.73 -23.29 -2.11
C ARG A 145 5.37 -23.45 -3.58
N VAL A 146 4.19 -22.96 -3.94
CA VAL A 146 3.72 -22.88 -5.33
C VAL A 146 3.20 -21.47 -5.57
N LYS A 147 3.76 -20.81 -6.58
CA LYS A 147 3.33 -19.51 -7.10
C LYS A 147 3.25 -19.57 -8.61
N TYR A 148 2.56 -18.62 -9.22
CA TYR A 148 2.28 -18.61 -10.65
C TYR A 148 2.72 -17.30 -11.30
N VAL A 149 3.00 -17.36 -12.59
CA VAL A 149 3.23 -16.19 -13.45
C VAL A 149 2.35 -16.31 -14.68
N VAL A 150 1.88 -15.17 -15.18
CA VAL A 150 1.11 -15.11 -16.43
C VAL A 150 2.05 -15.42 -17.59
N ASP A 151 1.70 -16.42 -18.39
CA ASP A 151 2.49 -16.88 -19.52
C ASP A 151 1.57 -17.17 -20.71
N LYS A 152 1.49 -16.20 -21.63
CA LYS A 152 0.62 -16.26 -22.81
C LYS A 152 1.04 -17.31 -23.83
N SER A 153 2.18 -17.99 -23.65
CA SER A 153 2.62 -19.08 -24.52
C SER A 153 2.01 -20.43 -24.16
N THR A 154 1.43 -20.54 -22.96
CA THR A 154 0.77 -21.76 -22.45
C THR A 154 -0.71 -21.75 -22.79
N GLU A 155 -1.33 -22.94 -22.86
CA GLU A 155 -2.77 -23.08 -23.09
C GLU A 155 -3.57 -22.48 -21.91
N GLU A 156 -3.07 -22.70 -20.70
CA GLU A 156 -3.64 -22.19 -19.45
C GLU A 156 -3.42 -20.67 -19.27
N LEU A 157 -2.57 -20.04 -20.09
CA LEU A 157 -2.10 -18.65 -20.00
C LEU A 157 -1.35 -18.31 -18.71
N TYR A 158 -0.96 -19.32 -17.95
CA TYR A 158 -0.10 -19.21 -16.78
C TYR A 158 0.75 -20.47 -16.61
N ARG A 159 1.82 -20.33 -15.82
CA ARG A 159 2.62 -21.47 -15.38
C ARG A 159 3.08 -21.28 -13.95
N THR A 160 3.57 -22.36 -13.35
CA THR A 160 4.27 -22.28 -12.07
C THR A 160 5.52 -21.41 -12.21
N ALA A 161 5.71 -20.52 -11.26
CA ALA A 161 6.88 -19.66 -11.14
C ALA A 161 8.08 -20.46 -10.63
N THR A 162 9.27 -20.16 -11.14
CA THR A 162 10.51 -20.71 -10.57
C THR A 162 10.86 -20.00 -9.26
N MET A 163 11.75 -20.63 -8.47
CA MET A 163 12.27 -20.01 -7.25
C MET A 163 12.98 -18.69 -7.57
N GLU A 164 13.73 -18.64 -8.66
CA GLU A 164 14.45 -17.45 -9.11
C GLU A 164 13.51 -16.29 -9.44
N GLU A 165 12.39 -16.57 -10.13
CA GLU A 165 11.37 -15.55 -10.44
C GLU A 165 10.74 -15.00 -9.16
N ASP A 166 10.40 -15.85 -8.20
CA ASP A 166 9.84 -15.44 -6.91
C ASP A 166 10.81 -14.57 -6.09
N LEU A 167 12.09 -14.95 -6.09
CA LEU A 167 13.15 -14.16 -5.45
C LEU A 167 13.43 -12.83 -6.16
N GLU A 168 13.30 -12.78 -7.49
CA GLU A 168 13.39 -11.54 -8.27
C GLU A 168 12.27 -10.57 -7.89
N TYR A 169 11.03 -11.05 -7.82
CA TYR A 169 9.89 -10.24 -7.34
C TYR A 169 10.09 -9.74 -5.90
N LEU A 170 10.62 -10.58 -5.00
CA LEU A 170 10.97 -10.15 -3.65
C LEU A 170 12.04 -9.04 -3.67
N TRP A 171 13.06 -9.15 -4.53
CA TRP A 171 14.09 -8.14 -4.69
C TRP A 171 13.52 -6.81 -5.20
N GLU A 172 12.70 -6.84 -6.25
CA GLU A 172 12.03 -5.65 -6.78
C GLU A 172 11.18 -4.94 -5.73
N GLU A 173 10.43 -5.70 -4.93
CA GLU A 173 9.65 -5.15 -3.82
C GLU A 173 10.57 -4.49 -2.77
N PHE A 174 11.65 -5.18 -2.38
CA PHE A 174 12.61 -4.65 -1.43
C PHE A 174 13.24 -3.33 -1.93
N GLU A 175 13.71 -3.28 -3.18
CA GLU A 175 14.26 -2.06 -3.78
C GLU A 175 13.24 -0.90 -3.78
N SER A 176 11.98 -1.22 -4.07
CA SER A 176 10.87 -0.25 -4.05
C SER A 176 10.63 0.33 -2.66
N ARG A 177 10.59 -0.54 -1.63
CA ARG A 177 10.41 -0.14 -0.22
C ARG A 177 11.60 0.65 0.30
N VAL A 178 12.81 0.25 -0.04
CA VAL A 178 14.05 0.97 0.32
C VAL A 178 14.09 2.35 -0.33
N SER A 179 13.71 2.46 -1.61
CA SER A 179 13.58 3.74 -2.30
C SER A 179 12.51 4.64 -1.67
N SER A 180 11.43 4.04 -1.18
CA SER A 180 10.38 4.76 -0.43
C SER A 180 10.86 5.20 0.95
N LEU A 181 11.67 4.40 1.65
CA LEU A 181 12.23 4.75 2.96
C LEU A 181 13.13 5.98 2.90
N GLU A 182 13.96 6.12 1.88
CA GLU A 182 14.82 7.30 1.74
C GLU A 182 14.02 8.60 1.61
N LYS A 183 12.90 8.56 0.87
CA LYS A 183 11.96 9.68 0.79
C LYS A 183 11.22 9.87 2.12
N LEU A 184 10.72 8.78 2.71
CA LEU A 184 10.02 8.80 3.99
C LEU A 184 10.88 9.42 5.09
N HIS A 185 12.18 9.09 5.15
CA HIS A 185 13.10 9.65 6.12
C HIS A 185 13.20 11.18 6.03
N GLN A 186 13.26 11.72 4.80
CA GLN A 186 13.25 13.16 4.60
C GLN A 186 11.94 13.81 5.07
N TYR A 187 10.80 13.15 4.83
CA TYR A 187 9.50 13.60 5.33
C TYR A 187 9.43 13.53 6.85
N ASP A 188 9.86 12.43 7.46
CA ASP A 188 9.87 12.23 8.91
C ASP A 188 10.71 13.29 9.62
N CYS A 189 11.87 13.68 9.07
CA CYS A 189 12.67 14.77 9.62
C CYS A 189 11.91 16.10 9.62
N ARG A 190 11.24 16.43 8.50
CA ARG A 190 10.43 17.66 8.38
C ARG A 190 9.20 17.63 9.30
N ASP A 191 8.52 16.49 9.37
CA ASP A 191 7.33 16.32 10.22
C ASP A 191 7.71 16.45 11.70
N ARG A 192 8.82 15.85 12.13
CA ARG A 192 9.33 16.00 13.50
C ARG A 192 9.70 17.46 13.81
N GLU A 193 10.34 18.16 12.88
CA GLU A 193 10.67 19.59 13.02
C GLU A 193 9.40 20.46 13.11
N ALA A 194 8.40 20.18 12.28
CA ALA A 194 7.11 20.87 12.30
C ALA A 194 6.36 20.64 13.63
N HIS A 195 6.35 19.40 14.13
CA HIS A 195 5.81 19.07 15.45
C HIS A 195 6.55 19.80 16.58
N ALA A 196 7.88 19.93 16.49
CA ALA A 196 8.67 20.68 17.46
C ALA A 196 8.43 22.19 17.36
N THR A 197 8.33 22.77 16.17
CA THR A 197 8.17 24.22 15.98
C THR A 197 6.76 24.69 16.32
N SER A 198 5.73 23.94 15.94
CA SER A 198 4.34 24.20 16.34
C SER A 198 4.16 24.17 17.87
N SER A 199 4.98 23.37 18.57
CA SER A 199 5.03 23.36 20.04
C SER A 199 5.65 24.63 20.64
N MET A 200 6.48 25.36 19.88
CA MET A 200 7.19 26.57 20.35
C MET A 200 6.46 27.88 20.00
N VAL A 201 5.61 27.92 18.97
CA VAL A 201 4.99 29.16 18.45
C VAL A 201 3.54 29.37 18.93
N GLY A 202 3.06 28.57 19.88
CA GLY A 202 1.68 28.61 20.36
C GLY A 202 0.78 27.67 19.55
N PHE A 203 0.10 26.78 20.27
CA PHE A 203 -0.54 25.55 19.78
C PHE A 203 -1.47 25.74 18.57
N PRO A 204 -1.09 25.28 17.37
CA PRO A 204 -2.07 24.93 16.36
C PRO A 204 -2.52 23.47 16.61
N TYR A 205 -3.81 23.18 16.46
CA TYR A 205 -4.40 21.82 16.52
C TYR A 205 -4.55 21.14 17.89
N GLY A 206 -5.14 21.79 18.90
CA GLY A 206 -5.72 21.08 20.05
C GLY A 206 -4.77 20.20 20.88
N ALA A 207 -3.45 20.32 20.68
CA ALA A 207 -2.45 19.56 21.40
C ALA A 207 -2.27 20.12 22.82
N SER A 208 -2.11 19.24 23.81
CA SER A 208 -1.87 19.68 25.18
C SER A 208 -0.42 20.16 25.36
N LEU A 209 -0.15 20.99 26.38
CA LEU A 209 1.22 21.38 26.75
C LEU A 209 2.12 20.16 27.00
N LYS A 210 1.55 19.07 27.52
CA LYS A 210 2.25 17.80 27.72
C LYS A 210 2.68 17.18 26.40
N ASP A 211 1.83 17.21 25.37
CA ASP A 211 2.13 16.66 24.05
C ASP A 211 3.19 17.49 23.33
N ALA A 212 3.08 18.82 23.41
CA ALA A 212 4.09 19.76 22.90
C ALA A 212 5.48 19.48 23.49
N LEU A 213 5.59 19.37 24.82
CA LEU A 213 6.85 19.05 25.50
C LEU A 213 7.38 17.67 25.10
N LYS A 214 6.51 16.66 25.02
CA LYS A 214 6.86 15.30 24.61
C LYS A 214 7.47 15.30 23.21
N TYR A 215 6.81 15.91 22.22
CA TYR A 215 7.30 15.92 20.84
C TYR A 215 8.57 16.76 20.67
N GLY A 216 8.71 17.86 21.41
CA GLY A 216 9.95 18.64 21.42
C GLY A 216 11.15 17.85 21.99
N ILE A 217 10.94 17.02 23.01
CA ILE A 217 11.99 16.12 23.54
C ILE A 217 12.33 15.04 22.50
N LEU A 218 11.32 14.40 21.91
CA LEU A 218 11.52 13.36 20.90
C LEU A 218 12.29 13.87 19.68
N TYR A 219 11.90 15.02 19.12
CA TYR A 219 12.61 15.66 18.01
C TYR A 219 14.09 15.87 18.33
N ARG A 220 14.41 16.47 19.48
CA ARG A 220 15.80 16.70 19.90
C ARG A 220 16.59 15.40 20.04
N SER A 221 15.97 14.34 20.57
CA SER A 221 16.64 13.04 20.74
C SER A 221 16.96 12.34 19.41
N MET A 222 16.28 12.69 18.33
CA MET A 222 16.45 12.06 17.01
C MET A 222 17.08 12.99 15.98
N LYS A 223 17.52 14.20 16.39
CA LYS A 223 18.02 15.22 15.46
C LYS A 223 19.22 14.75 14.65
N ASP A 224 20.08 13.93 15.26
CA ASP A 224 21.26 13.38 14.59
C ASP A 224 20.90 12.49 13.40
N GLU A 225 19.66 11.97 13.33
CA GLU A 225 19.20 11.20 12.18
C GLU A 225 19.12 12.02 10.90
N GLU A 226 18.98 13.35 10.97
CA GLU A 226 18.99 14.22 9.78
C GLU A 226 20.31 14.10 8.99
N ASN A 227 21.39 13.64 9.64
CA ASN A 227 22.69 13.41 9.01
C ASN A 227 22.79 12.03 8.32
N ILE A 228 21.78 11.17 8.46
CA ILE A 228 21.78 9.82 7.88
C ILE A 228 21.41 9.92 6.40
N VAL A 229 22.43 9.84 5.56
CA VAL A 229 22.30 9.88 4.10
C VAL A 229 22.61 8.54 3.44
N ASN A 230 22.20 8.42 2.17
CA ASN A 230 22.42 7.24 1.31
C ASN A 230 21.82 5.96 1.90
N VAL A 231 20.65 6.08 2.52
CA VAL A 231 19.96 4.95 3.19
C VAL A 231 19.69 3.84 2.18
N LYS A 232 19.28 4.23 0.95
CA LYS A 232 19.01 3.26 -0.11
C LYS A 232 20.23 2.40 -0.42
N GLN A 233 21.35 3.04 -0.77
CA GLN A 233 22.56 2.32 -1.16
C GLN A 233 23.05 1.39 -0.04
N LYS A 234 23.03 1.84 1.22
CA LYS A 234 23.46 1.04 2.36
C LYS A 234 22.60 -0.21 2.56
N LEU A 235 21.27 -0.08 2.40
CA LEU A 235 20.36 -1.22 2.52
C LEU A 235 20.49 -2.20 1.36
N ILE A 236 20.63 -1.70 0.12
CA ILE A 236 20.90 -2.56 -1.05
C ILE A 236 22.18 -3.35 -0.86
N ASN A 237 23.27 -2.69 -0.44
CA ASN A 237 24.55 -3.37 -0.19
C ASN A 237 24.43 -4.44 0.91
N ALA A 238 23.70 -4.14 1.98
CA ALA A 238 23.49 -5.08 3.07
C ALA A 238 22.66 -6.30 2.65
N ALA A 239 21.60 -6.09 1.86
CA ALA A 239 20.80 -7.19 1.32
C ALA A 239 21.60 -8.05 0.33
N SER A 240 22.40 -7.44 -0.56
CA SER A 240 23.29 -8.19 -1.45
C SER A 240 24.34 -9.01 -0.69
N LEU A 241 24.89 -8.45 0.40
CA LEU A 241 25.80 -9.17 1.28
C LEU A 241 25.09 -10.34 1.99
N PHE A 242 23.86 -10.14 2.43
CA PHE A 242 23.04 -11.22 2.98
C PHE A 242 22.87 -12.36 1.96
N ILE A 243 22.48 -12.06 0.72
CA ILE A 243 22.27 -13.08 -0.33
C ILE A 243 23.55 -13.88 -0.58
N SER A 244 24.71 -13.21 -0.66
CA SER A 244 25.98 -13.89 -0.91
C SER A 244 26.39 -14.82 0.23
N GLN A 245 26.05 -14.46 1.46
CA GLN A 245 26.35 -15.26 2.66
C GLN A 245 25.29 -16.32 2.97
N TYR A 246 24.06 -16.14 2.50
CA TYR A 246 22.93 -17.02 2.82
C TYR A 246 23.20 -18.47 2.43
N ARG A 247 23.85 -18.70 1.28
CA ARG A 247 24.21 -20.07 0.82
C ARG A 247 25.17 -20.80 1.77
N GLU A 248 26.01 -20.07 2.52
CA GLU A 248 27.00 -20.66 3.41
C GLU A 248 26.48 -20.85 4.84
N PHE A 249 25.59 -19.98 5.31
CA PHE A 249 25.21 -19.91 6.73
C PHE A 249 23.70 -19.95 7.03
N GLY A 250 22.85 -19.88 5.99
CA GLY A 250 21.41 -19.67 6.14
C GLY A 250 21.07 -18.46 7.03
N LEU A 251 19.93 -18.50 7.70
CA LEU A 251 19.53 -17.45 8.66
C LEU A 251 20.36 -17.42 9.97
N SER A 252 21.10 -18.48 10.28
CA SER A 252 21.60 -18.76 11.65
C SER A 252 22.75 -17.89 12.15
N ARG A 253 23.36 -17.03 11.29
CA ARG A 253 24.53 -16.21 11.63
C ARG A 253 24.47 -14.75 11.20
N LEU A 254 23.28 -14.17 11.07
CA LEU A 254 23.14 -12.81 10.57
C LEU A 254 23.17 -11.77 11.68
N ASN A 255 24.32 -11.09 11.81
CA ASN A 255 24.44 -9.85 12.56
C ASN A 255 24.22 -8.67 11.59
N LEU A 256 22.96 -8.42 11.25
CA LEU A 256 22.55 -7.38 10.29
C LEU A 256 22.53 -6.01 10.97
N GLN A 257 23.70 -5.39 11.11
CA GLN A 257 23.79 -3.97 11.49
C GLN A 257 23.88 -3.12 10.23
N VAL A 258 22.91 -2.22 10.06
CA VAL A 258 22.87 -1.26 8.96
C VAL A 258 22.50 0.10 9.54
N LEU A 259 23.39 1.09 9.33
CA LEU A 259 23.33 2.52 9.70
C LEU A 259 23.90 2.95 11.06
#